data_AF-A0A8J7JQI3-F1
#
_entry.id   AF-A0A8J7JQI3-F1
#
_cell.length_a   1.000
_cell.length_b   1.000
_cell.length_c   1.000
_cell.angle_alpha   90.00
_cell.angle_beta   90.00
_cell.angle_gamma   90.00
#
_symmetry.space_group_name_H-M   'P 1'
#
loop_
_entity.id
_entity.type
_entity.pdbx_description
1 polymer ?
#
loop_
_entity_poly.entity_id
_entity_poly.type
_entity_poly.pdbx_seq_one_letter_code
_entity_poly.pdbx_strand_id
1 'polypeptide(L)'
;MLAVGCALASMAIAPASALPPVDDLPEEVLRTEIITEARSPLDGSPLTAAEYAELQAEFETRQDEFRPPVSRDIAEVIRLLYLRRAIRSVFPFLLP
;
A
#
# COMPACT_ATOMS: atom_id res chain seq x y z
N MET A 1 28.43 -53.08 -43.44
CA MET A 1 27.42 -52.00 -43.56
C MET A 1 26.94 -51.71 -42.14
N LEU A 2 27.46 -50.65 -41.53
CA LEU A 2 27.26 -50.29 -40.12
C LEU A 2 25.90 -49.55 -40.00
N ALA A 3 24.96 -50.06 -39.21
CA ALA A 3 23.75 -49.33 -38.86
C ALA A 3 23.82 -48.97 -37.37
N VAL A 4 24.33 -47.77 -37.08
CA VAL A 4 24.30 -47.16 -35.75
C VAL A 4 22.93 -46.53 -35.57
N GLY A 5 22.04 -47.22 -34.87
CA GLY A 5 20.73 -46.71 -34.48
C GLY A 5 20.89 -45.70 -33.35
N CYS A 6 20.74 -44.42 -33.69
CA CYS A 6 20.75 -43.30 -32.75
C CYS A 6 19.46 -43.30 -31.95
N ALA A 7 19.51 -43.72 -30.68
CA ALA A 7 18.37 -43.65 -29.77
C ALA A 7 18.26 -42.22 -29.21
N LEU A 8 17.38 -41.41 -29.80
CA LEU A 8 16.94 -40.14 -29.21
C LEU A 8 16.08 -40.45 -27.99
N ALA A 9 16.67 -40.34 -26.81
CA ALA A 9 15.95 -40.41 -25.54
C ALA A 9 15.00 -39.21 -25.43
N SER A 10 13.71 -39.49 -25.49
CA SER A 10 12.64 -38.54 -25.18
C SER A 10 12.72 -38.17 -23.70
N MET A 11 13.31 -37.02 -23.38
CA MET A 11 13.22 -36.43 -22.04
C MET A 11 11.78 -35.98 -21.81
N ALA A 12 11.04 -36.74 -21.00
CA ALA A 12 9.75 -36.33 -20.49
C ALA A 12 9.94 -35.08 -19.61
N ILE A 13 9.32 -33.99 -20.02
CA ILE A 13 9.21 -32.77 -19.22
C ILE A 13 8.30 -33.13 -18.03
N ALA A 14 8.88 -33.25 -16.84
CA ALA A 14 8.10 -33.41 -15.62
C ALA A 14 7.22 -32.16 -15.43
N PRO A 15 5.92 -32.30 -15.10
CA PRO A 15 5.07 -31.14 -14.83
C PRO A 15 5.64 -30.39 -13.63
N ALA A 16 5.94 -29.10 -13.83
CA ALA A 16 6.36 -28.21 -12.76
C ALA A 16 5.28 -28.18 -11.67
N SER A 17 5.55 -28.79 -10.52
CA SER A 17 4.62 -28.94 -9.39
C SER A 17 4.41 -27.64 -8.59
N ALA A 18 4.77 -26.49 -9.17
CA ALA A 18 4.78 -25.19 -8.52
C ALA A 18 3.81 -24.19 -9.16
N LEU A 19 3.01 -24.63 -10.13
CA LEU A 19 1.91 -23.81 -10.64
C LEU A 19 0.80 -23.77 -9.58
N PRO A 20 0.20 -22.59 -9.33
CA PRO A 20 -0.98 -22.49 -8.48
C PRO A 20 -2.12 -23.35 -9.04
N PRO A 21 -3.06 -23.79 -8.18
CA PRO A 21 -4.23 -24.53 -8.63
C PRO A 21 -4.96 -23.77 -9.74
N VAL A 22 -5.58 -24.48 -10.69
CA VAL A 22 -6.24 -23.88 -11.85
C VAL A 22 -7.38 -22.92 -11.47
N ASP A 23 -7.98 -23.13 -10.30
CA ASP A 23 -9.04 -22.27 -9.75
C ASP A 23 -8.50 -20.99 -9.08
N ASP A 24 -7.20 -20.89 -8.81
CA ASP A 24 -6.61 -19.67 -8.27
C ASP A 24 -6.48 -18.62 -9.38
N LEU A 25 -7.13 -17.48 -9.16
CA LEU A 25 -6.98 -16.32 -10.04
C LEU A 25 -5.52 -15.82 -9.98
N PRO A 26 -4.88 -15.61 -11.14
CA PRO A 26 -3.52 -15.10 -11.16
C PRO A 26 -3.47 -13.67 -10.60
N GLU A 27 -2.36 -13.35 -9.92
CA GLU A 27 -2.19 -12.07 -9.24
C GLU A 27 -2.30 -10.89 -10.22
N GLU A 28 -1.86 -11.06 -11.45
CA GLU A 28 -1.96 -10.06 -12.51
C GLU A 28 -3.41 -9.68 -12.81
N VAL A 29 -4.36 -10.61 -12.66
CA VAL A 29 -5.80 -10.33 -12.84
C VAL A 29 -6.35 -9.61 -11.62
N LEU A 30 -6.03 -10.08 -10.40
CA LEU A 30 -6.45 -9.44 -9.16
C LEU A 30 -5.95 -7.98 -9.06
N ARG A 31 -4.75 -7.69 -9.57
CA ARG A 31 -4.20 -6.32 -9.61
C ARG A 31 -4.93 -5.40 -10.58
N THR A 32 -5.70 -5.95 -11.52
CA THR A 32 -6.55 -5.19 -12.46
C THR A 32 -8.00 -5.09 -12.03
N GLU A 33 -8.42 -5.83 -10.99
CA GLU A 33 -9.77 -5.75 -10.46
C GLU A 33 -9.99 -4.40 -9.78
N ILE A 34 -11.06 -3.71 -10.21
CA ILE A 34 -11.45 -2.44 -9.59
C ILE A 34 -12.27 -2.78 -8.35
N ILE A 35 -11.65 -2.62 -7.18
CA ILE A 35 -12.32 -2.83 -5.89
C ILE A 35 -13.37 -1.72 -5.72
N THR A 36 -14.63 -2.07 -5.94
CA THR A 36 -15.79 -1.15 -5.83
C THR A 36 -16.52 -1.29 -4.50
N GLU A 37 -16.21 -2.35 -3.75
CA GLU A 37 -16.78 -2.65 -2.45
C GLU A 37 -15.96 -2.00 -1.33
N ALA A 38 -16.59 -1.10 -0.59
CA ALA A 38 -16.05 -0.50 0.62
C ALA A 38 -16.70 -1.14 1.85
N ARG A 39 -16.10 -0.95 3.03
CA ARG A 39 -16.69 -1.33 4.31
C ARG A 39 -16.68 -0.17 5.27
N SER A 40 -17.69 -0.10 6.12
CA SER A 40 -17.74 0.91 7.17
C SER A 40 -16.57 0.75 8.16
N PRO A 41 -15.87 1.83 8.54
CA PRO A 41 -14.74 1.78 9.47
C PRO A 41 -15.16 1.50 10.93
N LEU A 42 -16.45 1.64 11.27
CA LEU A 42 -16.94 1.43 12.64
C LEU A 42 -17.35 -0.01 12.91
N ASP A 43 -18.01 -0.64 11.95
CA ASP A 43 -18.75 -1.89 12.11
C ASP A 43 -18.47 -2.93 11.01
N GLY A 44 -17.72 -2.58 9.95
CA GLY A 44 -17.32 -3.52 8.89
C GLY A 44 -18.44 -3.95 7.95
N SER A 45 -19.62 -3.33 8.07
CA SER A 45 -20.75 -3.52 7.16
C SER A 45 -20.36 -3.13 5.72
N PRO A 46 -20.90 -3.82 4.70
CA PRO A 46 -20.65 -3.47 3.31
C PRO A 46 -21.24 -2.09 3.01
N LEU A 47 -20.48 -1.27 2.29
CA LEU A 47 -20.81 0.11 1.95
C LEU A 47 -20.80 0.28 0.43
N THR A 48 -21.79 0.98 -0.10
CA THR A 48 -21.83 1.31 -1.52
C THR A 48 -20.82 2.41 -1.86
N ALA A 49 -20.43 2.51 -3.13
CA ALA A 49 -19.50 3.54 -3.59
C ALA A 49 -20.02 4.98 -3.34
N ALA A 50 -21.34 5.19 -3.40
CA ALA A 50 -21.96 6.49 -3.13
C ALA A 50 -21.87 6.85 -1.64
N GLU A 51 -22.26 5.93 -0.75
CA GLU A 51 -22.18 6.13 0.70
C GLU A 51 -20.72 6.32 1.15
N TYR A 52 -19.77 5.63 0.53
CA TYR A 52 -18.34 5.83 0.80
C TYR A 52 -17.87 7.24 0.41
N ALA A 53 -18.30 7.75 -0.76
CA ALA A 53 -17.96 9.10 -1.20
C ALA A 53 -18.53 10.17 -0.26
N GLU A 54 -19.77 9.98 0.23
CA GLU A 54 -20.39 10.87 1.21
C GLU A 54 -19.62 10.85 2.55
N LEU A 55 -19.28 9.65 3.05
CA LEU A 55 -18.50 9.48 4.27
C LEU A 55 -17.13 10.16 4.18
N GLN A 56 -16.47 10.04 3.02
CA GLN A 56 -15.18 10.67 2.75
C GLN A 56 -15.29 12.20 2.77
N ALA A 57 -16.32 12.77 2.14
CA ALA A 57 -16.58 14.21 2.15
C ALA A 57 -16.85 14.74 3.58
N GLU A 58 -17.53 13.96 4.42
CA GLU A 58 -17.74 14.30 5.83
C GLU A 58 -16.41 14.34 6.60
N PHE A 59 -15.53 13.36 6.37
CA PHE A 59 -14.22 13.34 7.02
C PHE A 59 -13.33 14.50 6.59
N GLU A 60 -13.31 14.85 5.31
CA GLU A 60 -12.53 15.99 4.81
C GLU A 60 -13.01 17.30 5.45
N THR A 61 -14.33 17.49 5.55
CA THR A 61 -14.91 18.66 6.23
C THR A 61 -14.51 18.71 7.72
N ARG A 62 -14.49 17.56 8.40
CA ARG A 62 -14.13 17.48 9.83
C ARG A 62 -12.62 17.63 10.08
N GLN A 63 -11.77 17.22 9.15
CA GLN A 63 -10.31 17.29 9.31
C GLN A 63 -9.78 18.72 9.35
N ASP A 64 -10.38 19.65 8.61
CA ASP A 64 -10.02 21.07 8.67
C ASP A 64 -10.33 21.68 10.05
N GLU A 65 -11.34 21.16 10.75
CA GLU A 65 -11.70 21.58 12.11
C GLU A 65 -10.95 20.80 13.20
N PHE A 66 -10.53 19.57 12.92
CA PHE A 66 -9.88 18.69 13.88
C PHE A 66 -8.38 19.01 14.01
N ARG A 67 -8.06 20.19 14.55
CA ARG A 67 -6.75 20.42 15.15
C ARG A 67 -6.81 19.85 16.57
N PRO A 68 -6.12 18.73 16.88
CA PRO A 68 -6.10 18.22 18.25
C PRO A 68 -5.66 19.34 19.20
N PRO A 69 -6.35 19.55 20.33
CA PRO A 69 -6.02 20.65 21.24
C PRO A 69 -4.65 20.37 21.87
N VAL A 70 -3.60 20.95 21.29
CA VAL A 70 -2.24 20.91 21.82
C VAL A 70 -2.15 21.98 22.92
N SER A 71 -1.58 21.65 24.08
CA SER A 71 -1.32 22.66 25.10
C SER A 71 -0.38 23.74 24.55
N ARG A 72 -0.53 24.99 25.02
CA ARG A 72 0.30 26.11 24.54
C ARG A 72 1.79 25.81 24.68
N ASP A 73 2.18 25.14 25.76
CA ASP A 73 3.57 24.78 26.04
C ASP A 73 4.12 23.81 25.00
N ILE A 74 3.35 22.78 24.65
CA ILE A 74 3.77 21.80 23.62
C ILE A 74 3.83 22.47 22.25
N ALA A 75 2.86 23.34 21.92
CA ALA A 75 2.87 24.09 20.66
C ALA A 75 4.12 24.97 20.51
N GLU A 76 4.55 25.63 21.59
CA GLU A 76 5.77 26.43 21.59
C GLU A 76 7.02 25.57 21.45
N VAL A 77 7.10 24.44 22.14
CA VAL A 77 8.20 23.48 21.98
C VAL A 77 8.30 23.00 20.53
N ILE A 78 7.18 22.63 19.90
CA ILE A 78 7.14 22.23 18.49
C ILE A 78 7.69 23.35 17.60
N ARG A 79 7.27 24.60 17.83
CA ARG A 79 7.76 25.78 17.08
C ARG A 79 9.27 25.94 17.19
N LEU A 80 9.83 25.79 18.40
CA LEU A 80 11.28 25.85 18.64
C LEU A 80 12.03 24.71 17.93
N LEU A 81 11.46 23.51 17.87
CA LEU A 81 12.04 22.39 17.11
C LEU A 81 12.08 22.67 15.61
N TYR A 82 11.02 23.23 15.04
CA TYR A 82 11.01 23.65 13.64
C TYR A 82 12.05 24.73 13.36
N LEU A 83 12.17 25.73 14.25
CA LEU A 83 13.19 26.78 14.13
C LEU A 83 14.60 26.20 14.22
N ARG A 84 14.86 25.30 15.18
CA ARG A 84 16.16 24.61 15.30
C ARG A 84 16.49 23.82 14.02
N ARG A 85 15.51 23.11 13.45
CA ARG A 85 15.68 22.37 12.20
C ARG A 85 16.01 23.30 11.04
N ALA A 86 15.34 24.44 10.93
CA ALA A 86 15.61 25.44 9.89
C ALA A 86 17.02 26.03 10.04
N ILE A 87 17.42 26.41 11.25
CA ILE A 87 18.76 26.94 11.52
C ILE A 87 19.83 25.91 11.17
N ARG A 88 19.67 24.63 11.57
CA ARG A 88 20.61 23.57 11.23
C ARG A 88 20.71 23.33 9.71
N SER A 89 19.61 23.51 8.98
CA SER A 89 19.61 23.39 7.52
C SER A 89 20.38 24.50 6.83
N VAL A 90 20.32 25.74 7.35
CA VAL A 90 21.00 26.90 6.76
C VAL A 90 22.45 27.01 7.23
N PHE A 91 22.71 26.66 8.49
CA PHE A 91 24.01 26.79 9.15
C PHE A 91 24.45 25.45 9.74
N PRO A 92 24.90 24.48 8.90
CA PRO A 92 25.23 23.13 9.34
C PRO A 92 26.45 23.04 10.27
N PHE A 93 27.18 24.13 10.45
CA PHE A 93 28.40 24.23 11.25
C PHE A 93 28.25 25.03 12.56
N LEU A 94 27.11 25.70 12.79
CA LEU A 94 26.90 26.53 14.01
C LEU A 94 26.28 25.75 15.19
N LEU A 95 25.59 24.65 14.91
CA LEU A 95 24.93 23.79 15.90
C LEU A 95 25.27 22.32 15.58
N PRO A 96 26.31 21.73 16.21
CA PRO A 96 26.63 20.32 16.02
C PRO A 96 25.44 19.41 16.39
#